data_AF-A0A2D4FG01-F1
#
_entry.id   AF-A0A2D4FG01-F1
#
_cell.length_a   1.000
_cell.length_b   1.000
_cell.length_c   1.000
_cell.angle_alpha   90.00
_cell.angle_beta   90.00
_cell.angle_gamma   90.00
#
_symmetry.space_group_name_H-M   'P 1'
#
loop_
_entity.id
_entity.type
_entity.pdbx_description
1 polymer ?
#
loop_
_entity_poly.entity_id
_entity_poly.type
_entity_poly.pdbx_seq_one_letter_code
_entity_poly.pdbx_strand_id
1 'polypeptide(L)'
;KDLLDQNQGKFEEFERQPGDPKWLDVIEKDLHRQFPFHEMFAARGGHGQQDLYRILKAYTIYRPEEGYCQAQAPVAAVLLMHMPAEQAFWCLVQICEKYLPGYYSAGLEAIQLDGEIFFALLRRASPIAYRHLKRYKIDPILYMTEWFMCIFSRTLPWCSVLRVWDMFFCEGEL
;
A
#
# COMPACT_ATOMS: atom_id res chain seq x y z
N LYS A 1 -6.62 -20.48 9.82
CA LYS A 1 -5.53 -20.34 10.80
C LYS A 1 -4.77 -19.09 10.41
N ASP A 2 -4.67 -18.11 11.28
CA ASP A 2 -4.12 -16.80 10.93
C ASP A 2 -2.66 -16.95 10.47
N LEU A 3 -2.24 -16.19 9.45
CA LEU A 3 -0.86 -16.31 8.93
C LEU A 3 0.17 -16.10 10.04
N LEU A 4 -0.12 -15.18 10.96
CA LEU A 4 0.71 -14.91 12.13
C LEU A 4 0.95 -16.17 12.97
N ASP A 5 -0.10 -16.93 13.27
CA ASP A 5 0.00 -18.15 14.08
C ASP A 5 0.85 -19.24 13.41
N GLN A 6 0.88 -19.25 12.08
CA GLN A 6 1.65 -20.22 11.30
C GLN A 6 3.10 -19.80 11.10
N ASN A 7 3.44 -18.54 11.37
CA ASN A 7 4.72 -17.93 11.05
C ASN A 7 5.35 -17.20 12.26
N GLN A 8 5.12 -17.71 13.47
CA GLN A 8 5.71 -17.12 14.68
C GLN A 8 7.24 -16.99 14.56
N GLY A 9 7.77 -15.80 14.83
CA GLY A 9 9.20 -15.51 14.80
C GLY A 9 9.79 -15.28 13.40
N LYS A 10 8.99 -15.41 12.33
CA LYS A 10 9.47 -15.24 10.96
C LYS A 10 9.75 -13.79 10.60
N PHE A 11 8.99 -12.84 11.16
CA PHE A 11 9.25 -11.42 10.94
C PHE A 11 10.64 -11.02 11.45
N GLU A 12 11.02 -11.45 12.65
CA GLU A 12 12.35 -11.23 13.23
C GLU A 12 13.45 -11.94 12.43
N GLU A 13 13.15 -13.13 11.87
CA GLU A 13 14.07 -13.84 10.98
C GLU A 13 14.36 -13.02 9.71
N PHE A 14 13.32 -12.48 9.07
CA PHE A 14 13.50 -11.62 7.89
C PHE A 14 14.20 -10.31 8.21
N GLU A 15 13.89 -9.70 9.36
CA GLU A 15 14.54 -8.46 9.78
C GLU A 15 16.07 -8.63 9.91
N ARG A 16 16.52 -9.78 10.43
CA ARG A 16 17.95 -10.08 10.63
C ARG A 16 18.68 -10.40 9.33
N GLN A 17 17.98 -10.80 8.28
CA GLN A 17 18.59 -11.09 6.99
C GLN A 17 19.07 -9.80 6.31
N PRO A 18 20.15 -9.87 5.51
CA PRO A 18 20.56 -8.74 4.67
C PRO A 18 19.49 -8.49 3.60
N GLY A 19 19.13 -7.22 3.39
CA GLY A 19 18.27 -6.83 2.27
C GLY A 19 19.09 -6.50 1.02
N ASP A 20 18.48 -6.54 -0.16
CA ASP A 20 19.09 -6.06 -1.40
C ASP A 20 19.30 -4.53 -1.30
N PRO A 21 20.55 -4.04 -1.44
CA PRO A 21 20.85 -2.60 -1.38
C PRO A 21 19.98 -1.74 -2.29
N LYS A 22 19.57 -2.26 -3.46
CA LYS A 22 18.67 -1.58 -4.39
C LYS A 22 17.37 -1.18 -3.69
N TRP A 23 16.76 -2.07 -2.92
CA TRP A 23 15.50 -1.82 -2.24
C TRP A 23 15.69 -0.99 -0.98
N LEU A 24 16.74 -1.27 -0.20
CA LEU A 24 17.05 -0.51 1.01
C LEU A 24 17.20 0.99 0.73
N ASP A 25 17.96 1.34 -0.32
CA ASP A 25 18.16 2.73 -0.73
C ASP A 25 16.86 3.44 -1.11
N VAL A 26 15.92 2.72 -1.75
CA VAL A 26 14.63 3.27 -2.17
C VAL A 26 13.72 3.45 -0.94
N ILE A 27 13.68 2.46 -0.06
CA ILE A 27 12.88 2.50 1.18
C ILE A 27 13.34 3.67 2.05
N GLU A 28 14.63 3.80 2.32
CA GLU A 28 15.17 4.88 3.17
C GLU A 28 14.82 6.28 2.67
N LYS A 29 14.86 6.47 1.35
CA LYS A 29 14.44 7.73 0.71
C LYS A 29 12.94 7.97 0.81
N ASP A 30 12.12 6.95 1.03
CA ASP A 30 10.67 7.08 1.06
C ASP A 30 10.09 7.31 2.47
N LEU A 31 10.77 6.83 3.51
CA LEU A 31 10.29 6.86 4.91
C LEU A 31 9.83 8.26 5.35
N HIS A 32 10.64 9.28 5.07
CA HIS A 32 10.37 10.65 5.52
C HIS A 32 9.16 11.31 4.82
N ARG A 33 8.66 10.71 3.73
CA ARG A 33 7.50 11.21 2.99
C ARG A 33 6.19 10.64 3.53
N GLN A 34 6.25 9.64 4.41
CA GLN A 34 5.08 8.94 4.91
C GLN A 34 4.57 9.63 6.17
N PHE A 35 3.41 10.29 6.04
CA PHE A 35 2.72 10.97 7.13
C PHE A 35 3.64 11.87 7.99
N PRO A 36 4.39 12.82 7.39
CA PRO A 36 5.48 13.55 8.06
C PRO A 36 5.03 14.43 9.24
N PHE A 37 3.73 14.69 9.36
CA PHE A 37 3.14 15.46 10.47
C PHE A 37 2.51 14.59 11.55
N HIS A 38 2.45 13.27 11.35
CA HIS A 38 1.94 12.33 12.35
C HIS A 38 3.02 12.05 13.40
N GLU A 39 2.67 12.08 14.69
CA GLU A 39 3.62 11.98 15.80
C GLU A 39 4.55 10.75 15.71
N MET A 40 4.01 9.62 15.24
CA MET A 40 4.76 8.38 15.03
C MET A 40 5.88 8.50 13.99
N PHE A 41 5.70 9.33 12.95
CA PHE A 41 6.61 9.42 11.80
C PHE A 41 7.34 10.76 11.67
N ALA A 42 6.98 11.76 12.48
CA ALA A 42 7.53 13.12 12.41
C ALA A 42 9.01 13.20 12.78
N ALA A 43 9.47 12.37 13.72
CA ALA A 43 10.87 12.32 14.10
C ALA A 43 11.70 11.54 13.06
N ARG A 44 12.61 12.23 12.37
CA ARG A 44 13.53 11.58 11.42
C ARG A 44 14.39 10.55 12.14
N GLY A 45 14.34 9.31 11.66
CA GLY A 45 15.03 8.19 12.32
C GLY A 45 14.45 7.81 13.68
N GLY A 46 13.25 8.29 14.04
CA GLY A 46 12.52 7.86 15.23
C GLY A 46 11.94 6.45 15.08
N HIS A 47 11.38 5.93 16.18
CA HIS A 47 10.89 4.55 16.24
C HIS A 47 9.89 4.19 15.12
N GLY A 48 8.93 5.06 14.79
CA GLY A 48 7.98 4.76 13.72
C GLY A 48 8.61 4.65 12.33
N GLN A 49 9.61 5.48 12.00
CA GLN A 49 10.34 5.33 10.73
C GLN A 49 11.22 4.06 10.73
N GLN A 50 11.80 3.70 11.86
CA GLN A 50 12.57 2.46 12.00
C GLN A 50 11.69 1.23 11.84
N ASP A 51 10.52 1.21 12.48
CA ASP A 51 9.56 0.10 12.35
C ASP A 51 9.00 -0.01 10.94
N LEU A 52 8.69 1.12 10.29
CA LEU A 52 8.28 1.14 8.89
C LEU A 52 9.38 0.58 7.97
N TYR A 53 10.64 0.96 8.21
CA TYR A 53 11.79 0.39 7.48
C TYR A 53 11.88 -1.12 7.68
N ARG A 54 11.77 -1.61 8.93
CA ARG A 54 11.83 -3.05 9.25
C ARG A 54 10.76 -3.83 8.51
N ILE A 55 9.52 -3.33 8.48
CA ILE A 55 8.39 -3.95 7.77
C ILE A 55 8.66 -4.03 6.27
N LEU A 56 9.03 -2.90 5.64
CA LEU A 56 9.23 -2.84 4.19
C LEU A 56 10.43 -3.66 3.74
N LYS A 57 11.53 -3.61 4.50
CA LYS A 57 12.70 -4.47 4.28
C LYS A 57 12.31 -5.94 4.36
N ALA A 58 11.63 -6.35 5.44
CA ALA A 58 11.19 -7.73 5.62
C ALA A 58 10.29 -8.19 4.47
N TYR A 59 9.41 -7.32 3.96
CA TYR A 59 8.58 -7.61 2.79
C TYR A 59 9.43 -7.95 1.55
N THR A 60 10.48 -7.17 1.26
CA THR A 60 11.37 -7.46 0.12
C THR A 60 12.13 -8.78 0.24
N ILE A 61 12.39 -9.23 1.47
CA ILE A 61 13.04 -10.51 1.73
C ILE A 61 12.04 -11.66 1.59
N TYR A 62 10.81 -11.44 2.03
CA TYR A 62 9.72 -12.40 1.91
C TYR A 62 9.25 -12.57 0.45
N ARG A 63 9.20 -11.47 -0.33
CA ARG A 63 8.80 -11.43 -1.74
C ARG A 63 9.88 -10.77 -2.61
N PRO A 64 11.02 -11.46 -2.83
CA PRO A 64 12.14 -10.90 -3.58
C PRO A 64 11.82 -10.61 -5.05
N GLU A 65 10.91 -11.39 -5.65
CA GLU A 65 10.48 -11.22 -7.05
C GLU A 65 9.65 -9.93 -7.27
N GLU A 66 8.93 -9.49 -6.24
CA GLU A 66 8.14 -8.25 -6.29
C GLU A 66 8.96 -7.05 -5.79
N GLY A 67 9.78 -7.28 -4.75
CA GLY A 67 10.64 -6.26 -4.17
C GLY A 67 9.85 -5.18 -3.44
N TYR A 68 10.25 -3.92 -3.64
CA TYR A 68 9.61 -2.76 -3.02
C TYR A 68 8.96 -1.85 -4.07
N CYS A 69 7.66 -1.61 -3.91
CA CYS A 69 6.91 -0.57 -4.61
C CYS A 69 6.61 0.58 -3.65
N GLN A 70 6.84 1.83 -4.08
CA GLN A 70 6.66 3.03 -3.23
C GLN A 70 5.23 3.18 -2.68
N ALA A 71 4.24 2.61 -3.36
CA ALA A 71 2.86 2.61 -2.88
C ALA A 71 2.63 1.72 -1.65
N GLN A 72 3.56 0.83 -1.30
CA GLN A 72 3.47 -0.02 -0.11
C GLN A 72 3.79 0.73 1.18
N ALA A 73 4.68 1.72 1.14
CA ALA A 73 5.04 2.51 2.32
C ALA A 73 3.85 3.19 3.02
N PRO A 74 2.95 3.92 2.33
CA PRO A 74 1.82 4.52 3.01
C PRO A 74 0.82 3.48 3.52
N VAL A 75 0.68 2.33 2.84
CA VAL A 75 -0.16 1.20 3.32
C VAL A 75 0.42 0.63 4.62
N ALA A 76 1.73 0.33 4.65
CA ALA A 76 2.42 -0.16 5.82
C ALA A 76 2.41 0.84 6.98
N ALA A 77 2.52 2.15 6.69
CA ALA A 77 2.44 3.19 7.71
C ALA A 77 1.05 3.28 8.34
N VAL A 78 -0.04 3.19 7.56
CA VAL A 78 -1.41 3.15 8.11
C VAL A 78 -1.61 1.93 9.00
N LEU A 79 -1.11 0.75 8.60
CA LEU A 79 -1.16 -0.45 9.43
C LEU A 79 -0.41 -0.24 10.75
N LEU A 80 0.82 0.27 10.69
CA LEU A 80 1.68 0.50 11.86
C LEU A 80 1.10 1.51 12.86
N MET A 81 0.25 2.44 12.41
CA MET A 81 -0.50 3.32 13.32
C MET A 81 -1.50 2.58 14.21
N HIS A 82 -1.95 1.38 13.81
CA HIS A 82 -3.04 0.65 14.46
C HIS A 82 -2.61 -0.70 15.05
N MET A 83 -1.42 -1.20 14.73
CA MET A 83 -0.92 -2.48 15.23
C MET A 83 0.60 -2.52 15.31
N PRO A 84 1.19 -3.44 16.10
CA PRO A 84 2.64 -3.58 16.17
C PRO A 84 3.25 -4.08 14.86
N ALA A 85 4.57 -3.93 14.73
CA ALA A 85 5.27 -4.11 13.46
C ALA A 85 5.10 -5.52 12.83
N GLU A 86 5.12 -6.59 13.64
CA GLU A 86 4.93 -7.94 13.12
C GLU A 86 3.53 -8.14 12.52
N GLN A 87 2.49 -7.67 13.23
CA GLN A 87 1.12 -7.73 12.73
C GLN A 87 0.96 -6.88 11.47
N ALA A 88 1.53 -5.67 11.45
CA ALA A 88 1.50 -4.79 10.28
C ALA A 88 2.20 -5.44 9.07
N PHE A 89 3.31 -6.13 9.29
CA PHE A 89 3.99 -6.89 8.25
C PHE A 89 3.11 -8.00 7.66
N TRP A 90 2.50 -8.85 8.49
CA TRP A 90 1.64 -9.93 7.98
C TRP A 90 0.35 -9.41 7.33
N CYS A 91 -0.21 -8.30 7.83
CA CYS A 91 -1.32 -7.62 7.19
C CYS A 91 -0.91 -7.08 5.82
N LEU A 92 0.26 -6.43 5.70
CA LEU A 92 0.77 -5.95 4.41
C LEU A 92 0.94 -7.11 3.42
N VAL A 93 1.53 -8.22 3.86
CA VAL A 93 1.66 -9.45 3.06
C VAL A 93 0.29 -9.90 2.53
N GLN A 94 -0.73 -9.96 3.39
CA GLN A 94 -2.06 -10.33 2.97
C GLN A 94 -2.66 -9.34 1.98
N ILE A 95 -2.52 -8.03 2.22
CA ILE A 95 -3.01 -6.99 1.30
C ILE A 95 -2.40 -7.18 -0.08
N CYS A 96 -1.07 -7.31 -0.18
CA CYS A 96 -0.39 -7.43 -1.47
C CYS A 96 -0.74 -8.72 -2.21
N GLU A 97 -0.89 -9.84 -1.50
CA GLU A 97 -1.07 -11.15 -2.15
C GLU A 97 -2.52 -11.52 -2.42
N LYS A 98 -3.42 -11.14 -1.52
CA LYS A 98 -4.81 -11.60 -1.54
C LYS A 98 -5.78 -10.53 -2.00
N TYR A 99 -5.59 -9.28 -1.54
CA TYR A 99 -6.55 -8.21 -1.78
C TYR A 99 -6.19 -7.35 -2.99
N LEU A 100 -4.90 -7.16 -3.26
CA LEU A 100 -4.37 -6.35 -4.36
C LEU A 100 -3.42 -7.16 -5.27
N PRO A 101 -3.79 -8.38 -5.70
CA PRO A 101 -2.91 -9.24 -6.47
C PRO A 101 -2.47 -8.55 -7.78
N GLY A 102 -1.16 -8.44 -7.98
CA GLY A 102 -0.58 -7.86 -9.20
C GLY A 102 -0.58 -6.33 -9.25
N TYR A 103 -1.13 -5.63 -8.25
CA TYR A 103 -1.14 -4.16 -8.23
C TYR A 103 0.26 -3.56 -8.18
N TYR A 104 1.19 -4.21 -7.46
CA TYR A 104 2.57 -3.74 -7.27
C TYR A 104 3.55 -4.25 -8.33
N SER A 105 3.05 -4.95 -9.37
CA SER A 105 3.86 -5.43 -10.49
C SER A 105 4.30 -4.28 -11.41
N ALA A 106 5.44 -4.43 -12.09
CA ALA A 106 6.00 -3.38 -12.95
C ALA A 106 5.08 -2.98 -14.13
N GLY A 107 4.20 -3.89 -14.59
CA GLY A 107 3.29 -3.65 -15.71
C GLY A 107 2.00 -2.92 -15.34
N LEU A 108 1.64 -2.85 -14.06
CA LEU A 108 0.38 -2.26 -13.57
C LEU A 108 -0.88 -2.79 -14.30
N GLU A 109 -0.84 -4.03 -14.78
CA GLU A 109 -1.93 -4.62 -15.58
C GLU A 109 -3.23 -4.72 -14.76
N ALA A 110 -3.12 -5.10 -13.49
CA ALA A 110 -4.26 -5.14 -12.56
C ALA A 110 -4.91 -3.75 -12.40
N ILE A 111 -4.10 -2.72 -12.15
CA ILE A 111 -4.58 -1.33 -12.03
C ILE A 111 -5.24 -0.84 -13.32
N GLN A 112 -4.71 -1.23 -14.48
CA GLN A 112 -5.31 -0.88 -15.77
C GLN A 112 -6.70 -1.50 -15.93
N LEU A 113 -6.83 -2.80 -15.61
CA LEU A 113 -8.11 -3.51 -15.64
C LEU A 113 -9.14 -2.87 -14.71
N ASP A 114 -8.75 -2.61 -13.46
CA ASP A 114 -9.65 -1.98 -12.48
C ASP A 114 -9.96 -0.52 -12.84
N GLY A 115 -9.03 0.15 -13.53
CA GLY A 115 -9.24 1.44 -14.15
C GLY A 115 -10.36 1.42 -15.20
N GLU A 116 -10.40 0.40 -16.06
CA GLU A 116 -11.48 0.22 -17.04
C GLU A 116 -12.82 -0.06 -16.37
N ILE A 117 -12.83 -0.92 -15.34
CA ILE A 117 -14.02 -1.23 -14.53
C ILE A 117 -14.56 0.05 -13.88
N PHE A 118 -13.69 0.80 -13.21
CA PHE A 118 -14.06 2.09 -12.62
C PHE A 118 -14.60 3.07 -13.65
N PHE A 119 -13.99 3.16 -14.83
CA PHE A 119 -14.47 4.07 -15.87
C PHE A 119 -15.85 3.67 -16.41
N ALA A 120 -16.13 2.37 -16.48
CA ALA A 120 -17.45 1.85 -16.80
C ALA A 120 -18.48 2.17 -15.69
N LEU A 121 -18.09 2.09 -14.41
CA LEU A 121 -18.91 2.49 -13.28
C LEU A 121 -19.15 4.00 -13.27
N LEU A 122 -18.13 4.82 -13.56
CA LEU A 122 -18.25 6.27 -13.67
C LEU A 122 -19.23 6.66 -14.77
N ARG A 123 -19.26 5.93 -15.90
CA ARG A 123 -20.26 6.14 -16.95
C ARG A 123 -21.69 5.95 -16.44
N ARG A 124 -21.92 5.00 -15.53
CA ARG A 124 -23.24 4.73 -14.94
C ARG A 124 -23.58 5.74 -13.85
N ALA A 125 -22.64 6.02 -12.94
CA ALA A 125 -22.85 6.89 -11.79
C ALA A 125 -22.88 8.39 -12.17
N SER A 126 -22.03 8.81 -13.10
CA SER A 126 -21.95 10.19 -13.59
C SER A 126 -21.59 10.25 -15.08
N PRO A 127 -22.60 10.13 -15.98
CA PRO A 127 -22.39 10.24 -17.42
C PRO A 127 -21.77 11.57 -17.86
N ILE A 128 -21.97 12.64 -17.07
CA ILE A 128 -21.41 13.97 -17.34
C ILE A 128 -19.89 13.94 -17.13
N ALA A 129 -19.43 13.43 -15.98
CA ALA A 129 -18.01 13.32 -15.68
C ALA A 129 -17.31 12.37 -16.66
N TYR A 130 -17.89 11.21 -16.94
CA TYR A 130 -17.37 10.26 -17.93
C TYR A 130 -17.16 10.91 -19.30
N ARG A 131 -18.17 11.62 -19.83
CA ARG A 131 -18.04 12.29 -21.14
C ARG A 131 -16.98 13.38 -21.12
N HIS A 132 -16.86 14.11 -20.03
CA HIS A 132 -15.84 15.14 -19.88
C HIS A 132 -14.42 14.53 -19.91
N LEU A 133 -14.15 13.54 -19.05
CA LEU A 133 -12.85 12.86 -19.02
C LEU A 133 -12.52 12.21 -20.37
N LYS A 134 -13.49 11.53 -20.98
CA LYS A 134 -13.31 10.91 -22.30
C LYS A 134 -13.02 11.93 -23.40
N ARG A 135 -13.68 13.09 -23.40
CA ARG A 135 -13.44 14.17 -24.37
C ARG A 135 -11.99 14.67 -24.32
N TYR A 136 -11.44 14.76 -23.12
CA TYR A 136 -10.07 15.23 -22.90
C TYR A 136 -9.03 14.10 -22.85
N LYS A 137 -9.43 12.85 -23.14
CA LYS A 137 -8.56 11.66 -23.11
C LYS A 137 -7.84 11.52 -21.76
N ILE A 138 -8.56 11.76 -20.67
CA ILE A 138 -8.06 11.55 -19.31
C ILE A 138 -8.32 10.10 -18.94
N ASP A 139 -7.30 9.26 -19.15
CA ASP A 139 -7.39 7.85 -18.86
C ASP A 139 -7.38 7.59 -17.34
N PRO A 140 -8.14 6.59 -16.86
CA PRO A 140 -8.25 6.27 -15.43
C PRO A 140 -6.92 6.08 -14.72
N ILE A 141 -5.95 5.45 -15.39
CA ILE A 141 -4.61 5.19 -14.86
C ILE A 141 -3.89 6.46 -14.39
N LEU A 142 -4.20 7.62 -14.96
CA LEU A 142 -3.53 8.89 -14.64
C LEU A 142 -3.85 9.41 -13.23
N TYR A 143 -5.00 9.04 -12.67
CA TYR A 143 -5.43 9.50 -11.34
C TYR A 143 -5.67 8.35 -10.37
N MET A 144 -6.06 7.17 -10.86
CA MET A 144 -6.41 6.03 -10.00
C MET A 144 -5.21 5.28 -9.45
N THR A 145 -4.06 5.32 -10.13
CA THR A 145 -2.89 4.52 -9.73
C THR A 145 -2.52 4.78 -8.27
N GLU A 146 -2.44 6.05 -7.86
CA GLU A 146 -2.17 6.40 -6.46
C GLU A 146 -3.33 6.02 -5.54
N TRP A 147 -4.58 6.26 -5.95
CA TRP A 147 -5.76 5.98 -5.14
C TRP A 147 -5.86 4.51 -4.77
N PHE A 148 -5.67 3.62 -5.74
CA PHE A 148 -5.88 2.20 -5.59
C PHE A 148 -4.67 1.51 -4.97
N MET A 149 -3.46 1.79 -5.47
CA MET A 149 -2.25 1.16 -4.94
C MET A 149 -1.93 1.57 -3.49
N CYS A 150 -2.34 2.78 -3.09
CA CYS A 150 -2.16 3.26 -1.73
C CYS A 150 -3.42 3.08 -0.86
N ILE A 151 -4.49 2.45 -1.35
CA ILE A 151 -5.77 2.31 -0.62
C ILE A 151 -6.22 3.68 -0.06
N PHE A 152 -6.17 4.70 -0.91
CA PHE A 152 -6.55 6.09 -0.65
C PHE A 152 -5.81 6.80 0.50
N SER A 153 -4.81 6.16 1.11
CA SER A 153 -4.11 6.64 2.31
C SER A 153 -3.40 7.99 2.13
N ARG A 154 -3.09 8.39 0.89
CA ARG A 154 -2.45 9.67 0.56
C ARG A 154 -3.39 10.70 -0.06
N THR A 155 -4.64 10.32 -0.35
CA THR A 155 -5.55 11.12 -1.18
C THR A 155 -6.70 11.72 -0.37
N LEU A 156 -7.26 10.97 0.58
CA LEU A 156 -8.44 11.39 1.32
C LEU A 156 -8.09 11.98 2.70
N PRO A 157 -8.97 12.82 3.27
CA PRO A 157 -8.86 13.21 4.68
C PRO A 157 -8.85 11.99 5.59
N TRP A 158 -8.14 12.07 6.72
CA TRP A 158 -7.89 10.91 7.59
C TRP A 158 -9.16 10.15 8.00
N CYS A 159 -10.22 10.87 8.41
CA CYS A 159 -11.49 10.24 8.77
C CYS A 159 -12.08 9.40 7.62
N SER A 160 -11.93 9.84 6.37
CA SER A 160 -12.40 9.11 5.20
C SER A 160 -11.51 7.91 4.88
N VAL A 161 -10.18 8.03 5.07
CA VAL A 161 -9.24 6.91 4.93
C VAL A 161 -9.66 5.76 5.85
N LEU A 162 -9.92 6.04 7.12
CA LEU A 162 -10.33 5.00 8.08
C LEU A 162 -11.61 4.27 7.64
N ARG A 163 -12.59 4.99 7.08
CA ARG A 163 -13.83 4.37 6.59
C ARG A 163 -13.59 3.50 5.36
N VAL A 164 -12.72 3.92 4.45
CA VAL A 164 -12.32 3.11 3.29
C VAL A 164 -11.62 1.83 3.77
N TRP A 165 -10.71 1.95 4.74
CA TRP A 165 -9.96 0.81 5.28
C TRP A 165 -10.86 -0.16 6.08
N ASP A 166 -11.82 0.34 6.84
CA ASP A 166 -12.84 -0.49 7.50
C ASP A 166 -13.60 -1.34 6.47
N MET A 167 -14.12 -0.70 5.41
CA MET A 167 -14.88 -1.40 4.37
C MET A 167 -14.00 -2.38 3.60
N PHE A 168 -12.77 -1.99 3.27
CA PHE A 168 -11.81 -2.85 2.58
C PHE A 168 -11.54 -4.16 3.33
N PHE A 169 -11.33 -4.10 4.66
CA PHE A 169 -11.14 -5.30 5.46
C PHE A 169 -12.42 -6.09 5.72
N CYS A 170 -13.58 -5.43 5.77
CA CYS A 170 -14.87 -6.11 5.94
C CYS A 170 -15.33 -6.85 4.67
N GLU A 171 -15.18 -6.24 3.50
CA GLU A 171 -15.76 -6.75 2.24
C GLU A 171 -14.76 -7.54 1.39
N GLY A 172 -13.46 -7.28 1.53
CA GLY A 172 -12.42 -8.09 0.89
C GLY A 172 -11.83 -7.54 -0.41
N GLU A 173 -12.43 -6.53 -1.03
CA GLU A 173 -12.02 -5.95 -2.32
C GLU A 173 -12.38 -4.44 -2.35
N LEU A 174 -11.67 -3.65 -3.18
CA LEU A 174 -11.92 -2.21 -3.41
C LEU A 174 -12.87 -1.97 -4.60
#